data_AF-A0A7X9IRP7-F1
#
_entry.id   AF-A0A7X9IRP7-F1
#
_cell.length_a   1.000
_cell.length_b   1.000
_cell.length_c   1.000
_cell.angle_alpha   90.00
_cell.angle_beta   90.00
_cell.angle_gamma   90.00
#
_symmetry.space_group_name_H-M   'P 1'
#
loop_
_entity.id
_entity.type
_entity.pdbx_description
1 polymer ?
#
loop_
_entity_poly.entity_id
_entity_poly.type
_entity_poly.pdbx_seq_one_letter_code
_entity_poly.pdbx_strand_id
1 'polypeptide(L)'
;MTNFLYSLVLPQVLLMETLERNDFYKRTFLLTIGIGSIAVFFVYLFYRRIEKAIIKIEKGNKLSEYEFIKVEKSFTTIESFLFLVGALSYLLAIVVNVSLEYLKNGNIEIRYWIFRTILAVFYGLLNGIVVARLINYAWIDAKHALNIRYLKDEKHKSKTRSKLIIPSILLLFVNISFLTVATFNFFDRYAFTYIKFNFILKHFLSLAIRFIIVDLIVFYSIFLEHQKHIDHLYNQFDIMANQEMDLSKRVNIVSFDEIGKMISNINIILDKLQDSFLQVANAEKIVSDLSLKIEENFLALKDESLILSKIIKDVQNIEDNENKVVEKTNIDFKNLIITIENTVSKYKYQNNFIEQTSVSMKNILSSFQFISRLTIETSQLFESLASN
;
A
#
# COMPACT_ATOMS: atom_id res chain seq x y z
N MET A 1 -22.39 -27.94 26.28
CA MET A 1 -22.71 -26.98 27.37
C MET A 1 -24.14 -26.48 27.28
N THR A 2 -24.56 -25.92 26.15
CA THR A 2 -25.94 -25.44 25.89
C THR A 2 -27.01 -26.51 26.09
N ASN A 3 -26.86 -27.73 25.54
CA ASN A 3 -27.84 -28.81 25.76
C ASN A 3 -28.03 -29.15 27.26
N PHE A 4 -26.97 -29.02 28.05
CA PHE A 4 -27.04 -29.22 29.50
C PHE A 4 -27.84 -28.12 30.17
N LEU A 5 -27.59 -26.85 29.83
CA LEU A 5 -28.36 -25.71 30.35
C LEU A 5 -29.86 -25.80 29.99
N TYR A 6 -30.19 -26.18 28.74
CA TYR A 6 -31.58 -26.47 28.35
C TYR A 6 -32.22 -27.52 29.26
N SER A 7 -31.50 -28.63 29.46
CA SER A 7 -32.02 -29.74 30.24
C SER A 7 -32.26 -29.37 31.71
N LEU A 8 -31.49 -28.44 32.27
CA LEU A 8 -31.68 -27.96 33.63
C LEU A 8 -32.88 -27.02 33.80
N VAL A 9 -33.15 -26.19 32.79
CA VAL A 9 -34.18 -25.14 32.87
C VAL A 9 -35.55 -25.66 32.43
N LEU A 10 -35.62 -26.46 31.37
CA LEU A 10 -36.88 -26.88 30.77
C LEU A 10 -37.82 -27.64 31.73
N PRO A 11 -37.35 -28.60 32.56
CA PRO A 11 -38.24 -29.31 33.49
C PRO A 11 -38.88 -28.38 34.53
N GLN A 12 -38.24 -27.27 34.86
CA GLN A 12 -38.80 -26.30 35.80
C GLN A 12 -39.86 -25.41 35.16
N VAL A 13 -39.60 -24.94 33.94
CA VAL A 13 -40.55 -24.18 33.12
C VAL A 13 -41.82 -24.99 32.89
N LEU A 14 -41.66 -26.28 32.61
CA LEU A 14 -42.76 -27.21 32.37
C LEU A 14 -43.32 -27.84 33.64
N LEU A 15 -42.79 -27.51 34.82
CA LEU A 15 -43.21 -28.03 36.13
C LEU A 15 -43.25 -29.57 36.20
N MET A 16 -42.31 -30.24 35.52
CA MET A 16 -42.26 -31.70 35.40
C MET A 16 -42.08 -32.38 36.76
N GLU A 17 -42.79 -33.50 36.93
CA GLU A 17 -42.58 -34.38 38.09
C GLU A 17 -41.22 -35.07 38.03
N THR A 18 -40.78 -35.64 39.16
CA THR A 18 -39.46 -36.29 39.23
C THR A 18 -39.29 -37.45 38.26
N LEU A 19 -40.35 -38.24 38.03
CA LEU A 19 -40.32 -39.36 37.08
C LEU A 19 -40.25 -38.87 35.63
N GLU A 20 -41.11 -37.92 35.26
CA GLU A 20 -41.11 -37.28 33.94
C GLU A 20 -39.77 -36.61 33.63
N ARG A 21 -39.20 -35.91 34.61
CA ARG A 21 -37.91 -35.24 34.50
C ARG A 21 -36.78 -36.24 34.25
N ASN A 22 -36.78 -37.39 34.94
CA ASN A 22 -35.78 -38.43 34.72
C ASN A 22 -35.89 -39.06 33.33
N ASP A 23 -37.12 -39.32 32.85
CA ASP A 23 -37.34 -39.81 31.49
C ASP A 23 -36.89 -38.78 30.44
N PHE A 24 -37.23 -37.51 30.65
CA PHE A 24 -36.77 -36.40 29.82
C PHE A 24 -35.25 -36.34 29.72
N TYR A 25 -34.51 -36.51 30.83
CA TYR A 25 -33.06 -36.53 30.83
C TYR A 25 -32.49 -37.70 30.02
N LYS A 26 -33.03 -38.91 30.20
CA LYS A 26 -32.58 -40.09 29.45
C LYS A 26 -32.75 -39.91 27.95
N ARG A 27 -33.93 -39.45 27.52
CA ARG A 27 -34.23 -39.22 26.10
C ARG A 27 -33.35 -38.11 25.51
N THR A 28 -33.19 -37.00 26.23
CA THR A 28 -32.34 -35.88 25.81
C THR A 28 -30.87 -36.28 25.67
N PHE A 29 -30.37 -37.12 26.59
CA PHE A 29 -29.01 -37.64 26.53
C PHE A 29 -28.78 -38.54 25.31
N LEU A 30 -29.67 -39.51 25.06
CA LEU A 30 -29.60 -40.39 23.89
C LEU A 30 -29.63 -39.60 22.58
N LEU A 31 -30.54 -38.62 22.47
CA LEU A 31 -30.64 -37.75 21.30
C LEU A 31 -29.40 -36.90 21.10
N THR A 32 -28.83 -36.36 22.19
CA THR A 32 -27.60 -35.57 22.13
C THR A 32 -26.43 -36.41 21.62
N ILE A 33 -26.29 -37.66 22.06
CA ILE A 33 -25.24 -38.56 21.57
C ILE A 33 -25.45 -38.91 20.10
N GLY A 34 -26.68 -39.29 19.72
CA GLY A 34 -26.99 -39.69 18.35
C GLY A 34 -26.77 -38.55 17.34
N ILE A 35 -27.42 -37.40 17.57
CA ILE A 35 -27.29 -36.22 16.70
C ILE A 35 -25.86 -35.67 16.76
N GLY A 36 -25.25 -35.65 17.95
CA GLY A 36 -23.88 -35.17 18.13
C GLY A 36 -22.86 -35.99 17.33
N SER A 37 -22.98 -37.32 17.34
CA SER A 37 -22.08 -38.20 16.58
C SER A 37 -22.17 -37.97 15.07
N ILE A 38 -23.40 -37.81 14.56
CA ILE A 38 -23.64 -37.48 13.15
C ILE A 38 -23.05 -36.12 12.80
N ALA A 39 -23.28 -35.11 13.65
CA ALA A 39 -22.75 -33.77 13.45
C ALA A 39 -21.21 -33.75 13.42
N VAL A 40 -20.56 -34.47 14.35
CA VAL A 40 -19.10 -34.61 14.40
C VAL A 40 -18.57 -35.26 13.12
N PHE A 41 -19.23 -36.30 12.62
CA PHE A 41 -18.86 -36.94 11.35
C PHE A 41 -18.87 -35.95 10.18
N PHE A 42 -19.93 -35.15 10.03
CA PHE A 42 -20.01 -34.15 8.98
C PHE A 42 -19.00 -33.01 9.14
N VAL A 43 -18.81 -32.51 10.37
CA VAL A 43 -17.78 -31.50 10.66
C VAL A 43 -16.39 -32.02 10.29
N TYR A 44 -16.09 -33.29 10.59
CA TYR A 44 -14.83 -33.92 10.24
C TYR A 44 -14.57 -33.92 8.73
N LEU A 45 -15.58 -34.16 7.89
CA LEU A 45 -15.43 -34.12 6.42
C LEU A 45 -14.98 -32.76 5.90
N PHE A 46 -15.46 -31.67 6.51
CA PHE A 46 -15.04 -30.33 6.17
C PHE A 46 -13.69 -29.97 6.81
N TYR A 47 -13.47 -30.37 8.07
CA TYR A 47 -12.23 -30.16 8.81
C TYR A 47 -11.02 -30.75 8.07
N ARG A 48 -11.16 -31.96 7.51
CA ARG A 48 -10.10 -32.62 6.74
C ARG A 48 -9.57 -31.79 5.57
N ARG A 49 -10.39 -30.88 5.02
CA ARG A 49 -9.95 -29.97 3.94
C ARG A 49 -9.05 -28.86 4.48
N ILE A 50 -9.40 -28.33 5.66
CA ILE A 50 -8.64 -27.29 6.36
C ILE A 50 -7.31 -27.88 6.84
N GLU A 51 -7.33 -29.04 7.47
CA GLU A 51 -6.15 -29.77 7.93
C GLU A 51 -5.12 -30.00 6.80
N LYS A 52 -5.57 -30.52 5.65
CA LYS A 52 -4.68 -30.72 4.48
C LYS A 52 -4.02 -29.43 4.01
N ALA A 53 -4.73 -28.30 4.09
CA ALA A 53 -4.19 -27.01 3.69
C ALA A 53 -3.17 -26.50 4.70
N ILE A 54 -3.44 -26.64 6.01
CA ILE A 54 -2.50 -26.28 7.08
C ILE A 54 -1.20 -27.09 6.95
N ILE A 55 -1.29 -28.42 6.80
CA ILE A 55 -0.13 -29.30 6.61
C ILE A 55 0.70 -28.87 5.38
N LYS A 56 0.03 -28.41 4.32
CA LYS A 56 0.72 -27.95 3.09
C LYS A 56 1.50 -26.65 3.36
N ILE A 57 0.92 -25.72 4.10
CA ILE A 57 1.58 -24.46 4.52
C ILE A 57 2.75 -24.75 5.48
N GLU A 58 2.57 -25.63 6.47
CA GLU A 58 3.63 -26.01 7.42
C GLU A 58 4.85 -26.64 6.71
N LYS A 59 4.62 -27.33 5.60
CA LYS A 59 5.68 -27.85 4.72
C LYS A 59 6.33 -26.78 3.82
N GLY A 60 5.98 -25.51 3.98
CA GLY A 60 6.49 -24.38 3.19
C GLY A 60 5.87 -24.25 1.79
N ASN A 61 4.85 -25.04 1.45
CA ASN A 61 4.21 -24.94 0.13
C ASN A 61 3.15 -23.83 0.13
N LYS A 62 3.10 -23.06 -0.96
CA LYS A 62 2.01 -22.10 -1.18
C LYS A 62 0.73 -22.83 -1.55
N LEU A 63 -0.40 -22.38 -1.01
CA LEU A 63 -1.71 -22.82 -1.46
C LEU A 63 -2.02 -22.17 -2.81
N SER A 64 -2.61 -22.95 -3.72
CA SER A 64 -3.22 -22.38 -4.91
C SER A 64 -4.45 -21.56 -4.53
N GLU A 65 -4.81 -20.57 -5.34
CA GLU A 65 -5.99 -19.74 -5.11
C GLU A 65 -7.28 -20.57 -4.99
N TYR A 66 -7.40 -21.64 -5.77
CA TYR A 66 -8.52 -22.57 -5.70
C TYR A 66 -8.57 -23.32 -4.36
N GLU A 67 -7.43 -23.81 -3.86
CA GLU A 67 -7.36 -24.46 -2.54
C GLU A 67 -7.73 -23.49 -1.43
N PHE A 68 -7.27 -22.24 -1.53
CA PHE A 68 -7.58 -21.18 -0.58
C PHE A 68 -9.08 -20.91 -0.48
N ILE A 69 -9.75 -20.67 -1.62
CA ILE A 69 -11.21 -20.45 -1.69
C ILE A 69 -11.96 -21.65 -1.10
N LYS A 70 -11.47 -22.86 -1.35
CA LYS A 70 -12.09 -24.09 -0.82
C LYS A 70 -11.96 -24.20 0.70
N VAL A 71 -10.84 -23.76 1.27
CA VAL A 71 -10.60 -23.72 2.72
C VAL A 71 -11.46 -22.66 3.38
N GLU A 72 -11.49 -21.45 2.83
CA GLU A 72 -12.35 -20.35 3.29
C GLU A 72 -13.83 -20.77 3.31
N LYS A 73 -14.31 -21.36 2.20
CA LYS A 73 -15.65 -21.91 2.11
C LYS A 73 -15.90 -23.02 3.13
N SER A 74 -14.87 -23.80 3.50
CA SER A 74 -15.01 -24.86 4.49
C SER A 74 -15.23 -24.29 5.91
N PHE A 75 -14.55 -23.22 6.30
CA PHE A 75 -14.82 -22.55 7.59
C PHE A 75 -16.26 -22.05 7.67
N THR A 76 -16.69 -21.29 6.66
CA THR A 76 -18.05 -20.70 6.64
C THR A 76 -19.15 -21.76 6.56
N THR A 77 -18.90 -22.86 5.82
CA THR A 77 -19.84 -23.97 5.71
C THR A 77 -20.01 -24.69 7.04
N ILE A 78 -18.94 -24.95 7.78
CA ILE A 78 -19.05 -25.63 9.07
C ILE A 78 -19.73 -24.73 10.11
N GLU A 79 -19.41 -23.43 10.17
CA GLU A 79 -20.09 -22.48 11.06
C GLU A 79 -21.62 -22.50 10.78
N SER A 80 -22.00 -22.42 9.50
CA SER A 80 -23.40 -22.47 9.07
C SER A 80 -24.07 -23.82 9.33
N PHE A 81 -23.33 -24.92 9.13
CA PHE A 81 -23.81 -26.29 9.37
C PHE A 81 -24.04 -26.52 10.86
N LEU A 82 -23.10 -26.13 11.72
CA LEU A 82 -23.24 -26.28 13.16
C LEU A 82 -24.33 -25.37 13.73
N PHE A 83 -24.51 -24.17 13.18
CA PHE A 83 -25.68 -23.34 13.47
C PHE A 83 -26.98 -24.10 13.14
N LEU A 84 -27.08 -24.65 11.92
CA LEU A 84 -28.27 -25.37 11.47
C LEU A 84 -28.54 -26.62 12.33
N VAL A 85 -27.51 -27.41 12.62
CA VAL A 85 -27.61 -28.58 13.49
C VAL A 85 -28.07 -28.16 14.88
N GLY A 86 -27.49 -27.11 15.45
CA GLY A 86 -27.87 -26.60 16.76
C GLY A 86 -29.31 -26.07 16.81
N ALA A 87 -29.78 -25.46 15.72
CA ALA A 87 -31.15 -24.97 15.56
C ALA A 87 -32.16 -26.10 15.42
N LEU A 88 -31.84 -27.12 14.63
CA LEU A 88 -32.75 -28.23 14.33
C LEU A 88 -32.72 -29.35 15.36
N SER A 89 -31.65 -29.49 16.17
CA SER A 89 -31.49 -30.60 17.10
C SER A 89 -32.64 -30.71 18.11
N TYR A 90 -33.17 -29.58 18.56
CA TYR A 90 -34.29 -29.55 19.52
C TYR A 90 -35.64 -29.87 18.87
N LEU A 91 -35.83 -29.45 17.62
CA LEU A 91 -37.02 -29.82 16.84
C LEU A 91 -37.03 -31.31 16.54
N LEU A 92 -35.89 -31.88 16.12
CA LEU A 92 -35.74 -33.32 15.92
C LEU A 92 -36.01 -34.08 17.23
N ALA A 93 -35.49 -33.57 18.35
CA ALA A 93 -35.80 -34.12 19.67
C ALA A 93 -37.29 -34.11 19.98
N ILE A 94 -38.03 -33.06 19.60
CA ILE A 94 -39.48 -33.04 19.76
C ILE A 94 -40.15 -34.09 18.89
N VAL A 95 -39.83 -34.17 17.61
CA VAL A 95 -40.41 -35.15 16.69
C VAL A 95 -40.25 -36.56 17.25
N VAL A 96 -39.02 -36.93 17.65
CA VAL A 96 -38.75 -38.25 18.24
C VAL A 96 -39.55 -38.47 19.52
N ASN A 97 -39.60 -37.49 20.41
CA ASN A 97 -40.30 -37.66 21.68
C ASN A 97 -41.83 -37.73 21.52
N VAL A 98 -42.42 -36.94 20.61
CA VAL A 98 -43.85 -37.02 20.24
C VAL A 98 -44.16 -38.38 19.66
N SER A 99 -43.34 -38.87 18.71
CA SER A 99 -43.55 -40.18 18.10
C SER A 99 -43.50 -41.30 19.14
N LEU A 100 -42.55 -41.26 20.09
CA LEU A 100 -42.48 -42.24 21.17
C LEU A 100 -43.67 -42.17 22.13
N GLU A 101 -44.15 -40.96 22.45
CA GLU A 101 -45.33 -40.78 23.31
C GLU A 101 -46.61 -41.28 22.64
N TYR A 102 -46.78 -40.97 21.35
CA TYR A 102 -47.89 -41.46 20.54
C TYR A 102 -47.92 -42.99 20.48
N LEU A 103 -46.77 -43.63 20.25
CA LEU A 103 -46.65 -45.08 20.23
C LEU A 103 -46.93 -45.73 21.59
N LYS A 104 -46.62 -45.04 22.70
CA LYS A 104 -46.77 -45.59 24.06
C LYS A 104 -48.19 -45.45 24.61
N ASN A 105 -48.80 -44.27 24.46
CA ASN A 105 -50.02 -43.90 25.17
C ASN A 105 -51.23 -43.68 24.23
N GLY A 106 -51.04 -43.58 22.91
CA GLY A 106 -52.10 -43.32 21.93
C GLY A 106 -52.70 -41.91 21.96
N ASN A 107 -52.61 -41.20 23.10
CA ASN A 107 -53.06 -39.82 23.27
C ASN A 107 -51.86 -38.87 23.44
N ILE A 108 -51.94 -37.71 22.78
CA ILE A 108 -50.94 -36.66 22.80
C ILE A 108 -51.55 -35.42 23.46
N GLU A 109 -50.90 -34.89 24.50
CA GLU A 109 -51.28 -33.61 25.09
C GLU A 109 -50.83 -32.45 24.19
N ILE A 110 -51.68 -32.07 23.23
CA ILE A 110 -51.35 -31.07 22.18
C ILE A 110 -50.78 -29.78 22.77
N ARG A 111 -51.36 -29.28 23.87
CA ARG A 111 -50.93 -28.02 24.52
C ARG A 111 -49.50 -28.10 25.05
N TYR A 112 -49.16 -29.18 25.76
CA TYR A 112 -47.80 -29.43 26.25
C TYR A 112 -46.79 -29.43 25.10
N TRP A 113 -47.14 -30.07 23.98
CA TRP A 113 -46.29 -30.16 22.81
C TRP A 113 -46.14 -28.84 22.05
N ILE A 114 -47.19 -28.00 22.00
CA ILE A 114 -47.09 -26.64 21.48
C ILE A 114 -46.09 -25.83 22.29
N PHE A 115 -46.21 -25.80 23.62
CA PHE A 115 -45.29 -25.09 24.50
C PHE A 115 -43.86 -25.58 24.33
N ARG A 116 -43.66 -26.91 24.33
CA ARG A 116 -42.34 -27.50 24.12
C ARG A 116 -41.75 -27.15 22.76
N THR A 117 -42.56 -27.10 21.71
CA THR A 117 -42.15 -26.71 20.35
C THR A 117 -41.67 -25.27 20.29
N ILE A 118 -42.43 -24.33 20.86
CA ILE A 118 -42.03 -22.92 20.95
C ILE A 118 -40.67 -22.79 21.65
N LEU A 119 -40.52 -23.43 22.82
CA LEU A 119 -39.27 -23.39 23.59
C LEU A 119 -38.09 -24.03 22.82
N ALA A 120 -38.32 -25.12 22.11
CA ALA A 120 -37.30 -25.77 21.30
C ALA A 120 -36.85 -24.93 20.10
N VAL A 121 -37.75 -24.20 19.44
CA VAL A 121 -37.38 -23.29 18.34
C VAL A 121 -36.47 -22.18 18.85
N PHE A 122 -36.90 -21.45 19.89
CA PHE A 122 -36.12 -20.33 20.41
C PHE A 122 -34.79 -20.79 20.99
N TYR A 123 -34.79 -21.85 21.79
CA TYR A 123 -33.57 -22.38 22.36
C TYR A 123 -32.65 -23.01 21.32
N GLY A 124 -33.20 -23.66 20.29
CA GLY A 124 -32.44 -24.19 19.17
C GLY A 124 -31.69 -23.09 18.44
N LEU A 125 -32.37 -21.99 18.09
CA LEU A 125 -31.72 -20.84 17.45
C LEU A 125 -30.57 -20.29 18.31
N LEU A 126 -30.81 -20.14 19.62
CA LEU A 126 -29.78 -19.68 20.55
C LEU A 126 -28.58 -20.64 20.58
N ASN A 127 -28.86 -21.94 20.71
CA ASN A 127 -27.84 -22.98 20.69
C ASN A 127 -27.02 -22.95 19.39
N GLY A 128 -27.69 -22.83 18.24
CA GLY A 128 -27.04 -22.71 16.94
C GLY A 128 -26.04 -21.54 16.91
N ILE A 129 -26.45 -20.36 17.39
CA ILE A 129 -25.56 -19.19 17.47
C ILE A 129 -24.35 -19.49 18.38
N VAL A 130 -24.59 -19.99 19.59
CA VAL A 130 -23.52 -20.24 20.57
C VAL A 130 -22.52 -21.26 20.05
N VAL A 131 -22.99 -22.35 19.44
CA VAL A 131 -22.12 -23.39 18.88
C VAL A 131 -21.30 -22.84 17.70
N ALA A 132 -21.92 -22.07 16.79
CA ALA A 132 -21.21 -21.44 15.67
C ALA A 132 -20.15 -20.43 16.14
N ARG A 133 -20.37 -19.77 17.28
CA ARG A 133 -19.42 -18.85 17.92
C ARG A 133 -18.25 -19.58 18.57
N LEU A 134 -18.54 -20.59 19.38
CA LEU A 134 -17.51 -21.40 20.05
C LEU A 134 -16.60 -22.13 19.04
N ILE A 135 -17.15 -22.61 17.94
CA ILE A 135 -16.32 -23.24 16.90
C ILE A 135 -15.47 -22.19 16.16
N ASN A 136 -16.01 -21.00 15.90
CA ASN A 136 -15.23 -19.90 15.31
C ASN A 136 -14.06 -19.53 16.23
N TYR A 137 -14.29 -19.45 17.54
CA TYR A 137 -13.24 -19.23 18.56
C TYR A 137 -12.15 -20.30 18.51
N ALA A 138 -12.54 -21.59 18.46
CA ALA A 138 -11.61 -22.71 18.40
C ALA A 138 -10.75 -22.71 17.12
N TRP A 139 -11.16 -21.96 16.09
CA TRP A 139 -10.50 -21.91 14.80
C TRP A 139 -9.69 -20.67 14.52
N ILE A 140 -9.68 -19.71 15.44
CA ILE A 140 -8.83 -18.53 15.33
C ILE A 140 -7.39 -18.90 14.97
N ASP A 141 -6.85 -19.94 15.62
CA ASP A 141 -5.46 -20.36 15.43
C ASP A 141 -5.25 -21.02 14.06
N ALA A 142 -6.24 -21.79 13.58
CA ALA A 142 -6.24 -22.38 12.24
C ALA A 142 -6.38 -21.31 11.14
N LYS A 143 -7.21 -20.29 11.35
CA LYS A 143 -7.35 -19.15 10.43
C LYS A 143 -6.06 -18.33 10.38
N HIS A 144 -5.37 -18.18 11.51
CA HIS A 144 -4.06 -17.54 11.55
C HIS A 144 -3.00 -18.32 10.76
N ALA A 145 -2.94 -19.65 10.91
CA ALA A 145 -1.99 -20.49 10.19
C ALA A 145 -2.10 -20.37 8.65
N LEU A 146 -3.26 -19.95 8.13
CA LEU A 146 -3.47 -19.76 6.69
C LEU A 146 -2.84 -18.50 6.12
N ASN A 147 -2.31 -17.60 6.95
CA ASN A 147 -1.65 -16.36 6.55
C ASN A 147 -2.50 -15.53 5.55
N ILE A 148 -3.78 -15.38 5.83
CA ILE A 148 -4.71 -14.60 5.00
C ILE A 148 -4.34 -13.12 5.12
N ARG A 149 -3.98 -12.44 4.02
CA ARG A 149 -3.56 -11.02 4.06
C ARG A 149 -4.53 -10.05 3.41
N TYR A 150 -5.35 -10.55 2.49
CA TYR A 150 -6.28 -9.74 1.71
C TYR A 150 -7.62 -10.43 1.61
N LEU A 151 -8.70 -9.65 1.73
CA LEU A 151 -10.06 -10.10 1.47
C LEU A 151 -10.46 -9.65 0.06
N LYS A 152 -10.64 -10.60 -0.87
CA LYS A 152 -10.99 -10.29 -2.27
C LYS A 152 -12.45 -9.86 -2.45
N ASP A 153 -13.35 -10.29 -1.56
CA ASP A 153 -14.79 -10.18 -1.80
C ASP A 153 -15.47 -9.10 -0.96
N GLU A 154 -16.22 -8.23 -1.63
CA GLU A 154 -17.04 -7.20 -0.97
C GLU A 154 -18.34 -7.75 -0.36
N LYS A 155 -18.77 -8.95 -0.78
CA LYS A 155 -20.15 -9.45 -0.67
C LYS A 155 -20.52 -10.09 0.67
N HIS A 156 -19.57 -10.40 1.55
CA HIS A 156 -19.88 -11.06 2.82
C HIS A 156 -19.35 -10.26 4.01
N LYS A 157 -20.08 -9.21 4.39
CA LYS A 157 -19.70 -8.35 5.52
C LYS A 157 -20.74 -8.45 6.62
N SER A 158 -20.55 -9.41 7.53
CA SER A 158 -21.24 -9.35 8.82
C SER A 158 -20.69 -8.16 9.59
N LYS A 159 -21.55 -7.21 9.97
CA LYS A 159 -21.14 -6.04 10.77
C LYS A 159 -20.76 -6.51 12.17
N THR A 160 -19.72 -5.94 12.79
CA THR A 160 -19.35 -6.30 14.17
C THR A 160 -20.51 -6.06 15.12
N ARG A 161 -21.28 -4.98 14.88
CA ARG A 161 -22.52 -4.70 15.61
C ARG A 161 -23.56 -5.80 15.46
N SER A 162 -23.78 -6.34 14.26
CA SER A 162 -24.77 -7.41 14.07
C SER A 162 -24.33 -8.71 14.75
N LYS A 163 -23.02 -8.96 14.86
CA LYS A 163 -22.48 -10.12 15.60
C LYS A 163 -22.80 -10.09 17.09
N LEU A 164 -22.91 -8.91 17.71
CA LEU A 164 -23.21 -8.75 19.14
C LEU A 164 -24.70 -8.52 19.42
N ILE A 165 -25.35 -7.69 18.59
CA ILE A 165 -26.75 -7.29 18.79
C ILE A 165 -27.71 -8.44 18.50
N ILE A 166 -27.49 -9.22 17.43
CA ILE A 166 -28.40 -10.32 17.07
C ILE A 166 -28.49 -11.37 18.19
N PRO A 167 -27.37 -11.90 18.73
CA PRO A 167 -27.44 -12.84 19.85
C PRO A 167 -28.10 -12.23 21.10
N SER A 168 -27.84 -10.96 21.39
CA SER A 168 -28.44 -10.26 22.54
C SER A 168 -29.97 -10.16 22.41
N ILE A 169 -30.45 -9.76 21.23
CA ILE A 169 -31.88 -9.69 20.94
C ILE A 169 -32.50 -11.09 21.00
N LEU A 170 -31.83 -12.10 20.44
CA LEU A 170 -32.32 -13.47 20.47
C LEU A 170 -32.39 -14.02 21.91
N LEU A 171 -31.41 -13.75 22.75
CA LEU A 171 -31.43 -14.10 24.18
C LEU A 171 -32.65 -13.48 24.88
N LEU A 172 -32.91 -12.20 24.63
CA LEU A 172 -34.09 -11.52 25.16
C LEU A 172 -35.39 -12.20 24.70
N PHE A 173 -35.51 -12.56 23.42
CA PHE A 173 -36.66 -13.32 22.91
C PHE A 173 -36.79 -14.70 23.56
N VAL A 174 -35.68 -15.42 23.75
CA VAL A 174 -35.65 -16.70 24.45
C VAL A 174 -36.19 -16.52 25.87
N ASN A 175 -35.69 -15.55 26.63
CA ASN A 175 -36.14 -15.32 28.00
C ASN A 175 -37.63 -14.95 28.06
N ILE A 176 -38.10 -14.05 27.19
CA ILE A 176 -39.52 -13.70 27.11
C ILE A 176 -40.37 -14.94 26.79
N SER A 177 -39.96 -15.73 25.79
CA SER A 177 -40.71 -16.94 25.40
C SER A 177 -40.77 -17.97 26.54
N PHE A 178 -39.66 -18.19 27.24
CA PHE A 178 -39.59 -19.10 28.37
C PHE A 178 -40.41 -18.62 29.56
N LEU A 179 -40.32 -17.33 29.91
CA LEU A 179 -41.14 -16.73 30.98
C LEU A 179 -42.63 -16.78 30.64
N THR A 180 -42.99 -16.53 29.38
CA THR A 180 -44.37 -16.58 28.91
C THR A 180 -44.92 -18.00 29.05
N VAL A 181 -44.19 -19.01 28.55
CA VAL A 181 -44.60 -20.42 28.66
C VAL A 181 -44.63 -20.88 30.12
N ALA A 182 -43.63 -20.51 30.93
CA ALA A 182 -43.62 -20.82 32.37
C ALA A 182 -44.86 -20.26 33.06
N THR A 183 -45.22 -19.01 32.73
CA THR A 183 -46.41 -18.34 33.26
C THR A 183 -47.68 -19.08 32.86
N PHE A 184 -47.93 -19.29 31.57
CA PHE A 184 -49.12 -20.01 31.11
C PHE A 184 -49.23 -21.42 31.67
N ASN A 185 -48.12 -22.17 31.70
CA ASN A 185 -48.10 -23.53 32.25
C ASN A 185 -48.32 -23.54 33.77
N PHE A 186 -47.84 -22.53 34.49
CA PHE A 186 -48.11 -22.35 35.92
C PHE A 186 -49.60 -22.06 36.18
N PHE A 187 -50.21 -21.17 35.39
CA PHE A 187 -51.65 -20.87 35.46
C PHE A 187 -52.51 -22.11 35.21
N ASP A 188 -52.10 -22.96 34.26
CA ASP A 188 -52.85 -24.16 33.89
C ASP A 188 -52.78 -25.25 34.96
N ARG A 189 -51.58 -25.49 35.52
CA ARG A 189 -51.37 -26.55 36.53
C ARG A 189 -51.87 -26.18 37.92
N TYR A 190 -51.78 -24.90 38.30
CA TYR A 190 -52.17 -24.44 39.60
C TYR A 190 -53.25 -23.36 39.45
N ALA A 191 -54.52 -23.77 39.50
CA ALA A 191 -55.62 -22.81 39.55
C ALA A 191 -55.40 -21.80 40.70
N PHE A 192 -55.49 -20.50 40.40
CA PHE A 192 -55.05 -19.39 41.27
C PHE A 192 -55.75 -19.30 42.63
N THR A 193 -56.79 -20.09 42.85
CA THR A 193 -57.67 -20.00 44.02
C THR A 193 -57.01 -20.39 45.35
N TYR A 194 -55.85 -21.08 45.37
CA TYR A 194 -55.26 -21.59 46.62
C TYR A 194 -53.73 -21.47 46.77
N ILE A 195 -53.02 -20.81 45.86
CA ILE A 195 -51.54 -20.76 45.91
C ILE A 195 -51.07 -19.60 46.78
N LYS A 196 -50.16 -19.87 47.71
CA LYS A 196 -49.48 -18.82 48.49
C LYS A 196 -48.58 -17.97 47.57
N PHE A 197 -48.73 -16.64 47.61
CA PHE A 197 -47.91 -15.70 46.84
C PHE A 197 -46.40 -15.96 46.98
N ASN A 198 -45.93 -16.34 48.17
CA ASN A 198 -44.52 -16.67 48.43
C ASN A 198 -44.00 -17.83 47.57
N PHE A 199 -44.86 -18.80 47.23
CA PHE A 199 -44.48 -19.91 46.35
C PHE A 199 -44.30 -19.43 44.90
N ILE A 200 -45.23 -18.61 44.41
CA ILE A 200 -45.17 -17.99 43.08
C ILE A 200 -43.88 -17.18 42.96
N LEU A 201 -43.64 -16.26 43.91
CA LEU A 201 -42.46 -15.41 43.92
C LEU A 201 -41.17 -16.25 43.94
N LYS A 202 -41.08 -17.27 44.80
CA LYS A 202 -39.91 -18.14 44.89
C LYS A 202 -39.66 -18.91 43.58
N HIS A 203 -40.71 -19.42 42.94
CA HIS A 203 -40.59 -20.15 41.67
C HIS A 203 -40.05 -19.25 40.55
N PHE A 204 -40.69 -18.11 40.30
CA PHE A 204 -40.29 -17.19 39.24
C PHE A 204 -38.95 -16.51 39.52
N LEU A 205 -38.63 -16.20 40.79
CA LEU A 205 -37.32 -15.66 41.16
C LEU A 205 -36.20 -16.69 40.91
N SER A 206 -36.39 -17.95 41.29
CA SER A 206 -35.43 -19.02 41.00
C SER A 206 -35.22 -19.21 39.50
N LEU A 207 -36.28 -19.11 38.71
CA LEU A 207 -36.24 -19.25 37.26
C LEU A 207 -35.54 -18.05 36.59
N ALA A 208 -35.83 -16.82 37.04
CA ALA A 208 -35.17 -15.61 36.58
C ALA A 208 -33.66 -15.62 36.85
N ILE A 209 -33.24 -16.02 38.07
CA ILE A 209 -31.81 -16.15 38.42
C ILE A 209 -31.09 -17.12 37.47
N ARG A 210 -31.73 -18.25 37.11
CA ARG A 210 -31.14 -19.22 36.17
C ARG A 210 -31.00 -18.65 34.77
N PHE A 211 -31.98 -17.90 34.27
CA PHE A 211 -31.86 -17.21 32.98
C PHE A 211 -30.72 -16.21 32.99
N ILE A 212 -30.61 -15.38 34.04
CA ILE A 212 -29.50 -14.43 34.19
C ILE A 212 -28.15 -15.16 34.13
N ILE A 213 -28.01 -16.29 34.82
CA ILE A 213 -26.77 -17.10 34.78
C ILE A 213 -26.51 -17.62 33.36
N VAL A 214 -27.51 -18.17 32.67
CA VAL A 214 -27.38 -18.66 31.29
C VAL A 214 -26.98 -17.53 30.35
N ASP A 215 -27.62 -16.37 30.47
CA ASP A 215 -27.32 -15.19 29.67
C ASP A 215 -25.88 -14.75 29.90
N LEU A 216 -25.45 -14.63 31.16
CA LEU A 216 -24.07 -14.25 31.50
C LEU A 216 -23.06 -15.21 30.89
N ILE A 217 -23.30 -16.53 30.94
CA ILE A 217 -22.43 -17.53 30.33
C ILE A 217 -22.35 -17.36 28.81
N VAL A 218 -23.49 -17.14 28.15
CA VAL A 218 -23.54 -16.94 26.69
C VAL A 218 -22.85 -15.63 26.30
N PHE A 219 -23.15 -14.53 27.00
CA PHE A 219 -22.51 -13.23 26.78
C PHE A 219 -21.00 -13.31 27.00
N TYR A 220 -20.56 -13.96 28.08
CA TYR A 220 -19.14 -14.17 28.35
C TYR A 220 -18.46 -14.96 27.23
N SER A 221 -19.11 -16.00 26.71
CA SER A 221 -18.57 -16.79 25.58
C SER A 221 -18.40 -15.95 24.31
N ILE A 222 -19.38 -15.10 23.99
CA ILE A 222 -19.30 -14.18 22.83
C ILE A 222 -18.21 -13.13 23.05
N PHE A 223 -18.09 -12.61 24.27
CA PHE A 223 -17.07 -11.63 24.64
C PHE A 223 -15.65 -12.19 24.53
N LEU A 224 -15.44 -13.43 25.00
CA LEU A 224 -14.14 -14.12 24.88
C LEU A 224 -13.70 -14.29 23.42
N GLU A 225 -14.62 -14.62 22.52
CA GLU A 225 -14.33 -14.69 21.08
C GLU A 225 -13.85 -13.34 20.54
N HIS A 226 -14.56 -12.27 20.89
CA HIS A 226 -14.21 -10.93 20.45
C HIS A 226 -12.85 -10.48 21.00
N GLN A 227 -12.60 -10.71 22.29
CA GLN A 227 -11.36 -10.34 22.94
C GLN A 227 -10.16 -11.06 22.31
N LYS A 228 -10.26 -12.38 22.03
CA LYS A 228 -9.16 -13.13 21.39
C LYS A 228 -8.82 -12.58 20.00
N HIS A 229 -9.82 -12.14 19.23
CA HIS A 229 -9.56 -11.47 17.95
C HIS A 229 -8.79 -10.15 18.14
N ILE A 230 -9.15 -9.33 19.13
CA ILE A 230 -8.47 -8.06 19.42
C ILE A 230 -7.06 -8.29 19.96
N ASP A 231 -6.87 -9.18 20.92
CA ASP A 231 -5.56 -9.52 21.49
C ASP A 231 -4.59 -9.98 20.41
N HIS A 232 -5.08 -10.81 19.48
CA HIS A 232 -4.26 -11.28 18.39
C HIS A 232 -3.83 -10.16 17.43
N LEU A 233 -4.73 -9.23 17.12
CA LEU A 233 -4.39 -8.06 16.31
C LEU A 233 -3.43 -7.12 17.03
N TYR A 234 -3.66 -6.89 18.32
CA TYR A 234 -2.77 -6.11 19.16
C TYR A 234 -1.36 -6.68 19.14
N ASN A 235 -1.20 -7.99 19.36
CA ASN A 235 0.11 -8.64 19.30
C ASN A 235 0.80 -8.50 17.94
N GLN A 236 0.05 -8.62 16.84
CA GLN A 236 0.62 -8.43 15.50
C GLN A 236 1.08 -6.99 15.27
N PHE A 237 0.29 -6.00 15.71
CA PHE A 237 0.67 -4.60 15.63
C PHE A 237 1.84 -4.24 16.55
N ASP A 238 1.87 -4.79 17.76
CA ASP A 238 2.96 -4.60 18.71
C ASP A 238 4.29 -5.14 18.16
N ILE A 239 4.27 -6.33 17.53
CA ILE A 239 5.43 -6.90 16.83
C ILE A 239 5.89 -5.99 15.67
N MET A 240 4.97 -5.33 14.97
CA MET A 240 5.30 -4.38 13.90
C MET A 240 5.83 -3.05 14.42
N ALA A 241 5.35 -2.59 15.58
CA ALA A 241 5.68 -1.28 16.15
C ALA A 241 6.98 -1.29 16.97
N ASN A 242 7.24 -2.37 17.71
CA ASN A 242 8.39 -2.47 18.63
C ASN A 242 9.67 -3.00 17.96
N GLN A 243 9.58 -3.52 16.74
CA GLN A 243 10.75 -3.91 15.94
C GLN A 243 11.07 -2.78 14.94
N GLU A 244 12.27 -2.78 14.35
CA GLU A 244 12.53 -1.91 13.18
C GLU A 244 11.38 -2.07 12.20
N MET A 245 10.78 -0.95 11.79
CA MET A 245 9.51 -0.92 11.05
C MET A 245 9.67 -1.66 9.71
N ASP A 246 9.37 -2.95 9.71
CA ASP A 246 9.49 -3.81 8.55
C ASP A 246 8.21 -3.76 7.73
N LEU A 247 8.20 -2.86 6.75
CA LEU A 247 7.13 -2.71 5.77
C LEU A 247 6.99 -3.90 4.82
N SER A 248 7.76 -4.98 4.97
CA SER A 248 7.50 -6.25 4.26
C SER A 248 6.54 -7.18 5.02
N LYS A 249 6.37 -6.97 6.33
CA LYS A 249 5.45 -7.75 7.15
C LYS A 249 4.00 -7.30 6.92
N ARG A 250 3.07 -8.24 7.01
CA ARG A 250 1.63 -8.01 6.83
C ARG A 250 0.87 -8.63 7.97
N VAL A 251 -0.25 -8.01 8.33
CA VAL A 251 -1.12 -8.49 9.41
C VAL A 251 -2.02 -9.58 8.84
N ASN A 252 -2.02 -10.73 9.49
CA ASN A 252 -2.88 -11.85 9.18
C ASN A 252 -4.32 -11.56 9.61
N ILE A 253 -5.24 -11.76 8.69
CA ILE A 253 -6.67 -11.61 8.83
C ILE A 253 -7.25 -12.90 9.38
N VAL A 254 -7.75 -12.83 10.61
CA VAL A 254 -8.36 -13.97 11.31
C VAL A 254 -9.89 -13.88 11.34
N SER A 255 -10.44 -12.68 11.11
CA SER A 255 -11.88 -12.43 11.10
C SER A 255 -12.36 -12.00 9.72
N PHE A 256 -13.50 -12.53 9.28
CA PHE A 256 -14.15 -12.16 8.01
C PHE A 256 -15.27 -11.14 8.24
N ASP A 257 -14.97 -10.05 8.96
CA ASP A 257 -15.90 -8.97 9.28
C ASP A 257 -15.29 -7.58 9.03
N GLU A 258 -15.89 -6.53 9.61
CA GLU A 258 -15.39 -5.16 9.52
C GLU A 258 -13.96 -5.01 10.05
N ILE A 259 -13.59 -5.77 11.08
CA ILE A 259 -12.22 -5.80 11.61
C ILE A 259 -11.30 -6.40 10.56
N GLY A 260 -11.67 -7.54 9.99
CA GLY A 260 -10.92 -8.15 8.88
C GLY A 260 -10.70 -7.21 7.70
N LYS A 261 -11.75 -6.45 7.31
CA LYS A 261 -11.66 -5.44 6.26
C LYS A 261 -10.70 -4.31 6.63
N MET A 262 -10.77 -3.82 7.86
CA MET A 262 -9.85 -2.79 8.35
C MET A 262 -8.40 -3.27 8.24
N ILE A 263 -8.13 -4.51 8.64
CA ILE A 263 -6.80 -5.12 8.51
C ILE A 263 -6.37 -5.26 7.04
N SER A 264 -7.26 -5.73 6.17
CA SER A 264 -6.99 -5.79 4.72
C SER A 264 -6.62 -4.43 4.14
N ASN A 265 -7.33 -3.37 4.56
CA ASN A 265 -7.04 -2.00 4.12
C ASN A 265 -5.71 -1.48 4.69
N ILE A 266 -5.38 -1.82 5.93
CA ILE A 266 -4.07 -1.49 6.52
C ILE A 266 -2.95 -2.17 5.73
N ASN A 267 -3.10 -3.44 5.36
CA ASN A 267 -2.12 -4.13 4.51
C ASN A 267 -1.95 -3.45 3.15
N ILE A 268 -3.04 -2.98 2.52
CA ILE A 268 -2.98 -2.21 1.27
C ILE A 268 -2.25 -0.86 1.47
N ILE A 269 -2.45 -0.21 2.61
CA ILE A 269 -1.73 1.03 2.95
C ILE A 269 -0.23 0.73 3.13
N LEU A 270 0.12 -0.36 3.81
CA LEU A 270 1.51 -0.80 3.97
C LEU A 270 2.17 -1.12 2.62
N ASP A 271 1.45 -1.78 1.70
CA ASP A 271 1.94 -2.01 0.32
C ASP A 271 2.27 -0.69 -0.37
N LYS A 272 1.35 0.29 -0.32
CA LYS A 272 1.56 1.61 -0.93
C LYS A 272 2.70 2.39 -0.28
N LEU A 273 2.87 2.28 1.03
CA LEU A 273 3.97 2.92 1.75
C LEU A 273 5.30 2.28 1.33
N GLN A 274 5.37 0.95 1.26
CA GLN A 274 6.55 0.24 0.78
C GLN A 274 6.93 0.68 -0.63
N ASP A 275 5.96 0.71 -1.55
CA ASP A 275 6.18 1.19 -2.92
C ASP A 275 6.67 2.64 -2.96
N SER A 276 6.12 3.51 -2.10
CA SER A 276 6.53 4.91 -2.02
C SER A 276 7.98 5.05 -1.52
N PHE A 277 8.38 4.29 -0.49
CA PHE A 277 9.76 4.30 -0.01
C PHE A 277 10.75 3.75 -1.06
N LEU A 278 10.36 2.72 -1.80
CA LEU A 278 11.17 2.21 -2.92
C LEU A 278 11.34 3.27 -4.02
N GLN A 279 10.30 4.05 -4.32
CA GLN A 279 10.40 5.16 -5.26
C GLN A 279 11.32 6.27 -4.76
N VAL A 280 11.26 6.62 -3.47
CA VAL A 280 12.16 7.62 -2.85
C VAL A 280 13.61 7.13 -2.89
N ALA A 281 13.89 5.88 -2.52
CA ALA A 281 15.24 5.32 -2.58
C ALA A 281 15.81 5.31 -4.01
N ASN A 282 14.96 4.99 -5.01
CA ASN A 282 15.35 5.07 -6.41
C ASN A 282 15.63 6.52 -6.85
N ALA A 283 14.82 7.49 -6.40
CA ALA A 283 15.04 8.90 -6.70
C ALA A 283 16.33 9.43 -6.06
N GLU A 284 16.62 9.06 -4.82
CA GLU A 284 17.89 9.38 -4.15
C GLU A 284 19.09 8.84 -4.93
N LYS A 285 19.03 7.59 -5.38
CA LYS A 285 20.07 7.00 -6.22
C LYS A 285 20.28 7.78 -7.52
N ILE A 286 19.19 8.16 -8.20
CA ILE A 286 19.25 8.97 -9.41
C ILE A 286 19.93 10.33 -9.13
N VAL A 287 19.58 10.99 -8.02
CA VAL A 287 20.19 12.27 -7.62
C VAL A 287 21.68 12.10 -7.32
N SER A 288 22.07 11.02 -6.63
CA SER A 288 23.47 10.71 -6.36
C SER A 288 24.27 10.47 -7.64
N ASP A 289 23.75 9.65 -8.57
CA ASP A 289 24.36 9.39 -9.88
C ASP A 289 24.48 10.68 -10.72
N LEU A 290 23.47 11.56 -10.64
CA LEU A 290 23.48 12.85 -11.34
C LEU A 290 24.51 13.80 -10.73
N SER A 291 24.69 13.78 -9.40
CA SER A 291 25.72 14.56 -8.71
C SER A 291 27.13 14.16 -9.16
N LEU A 292 27.40 12.86 -9.31
CA LEU A 292 28.68 12.37 -9.82
C LEU A 292 28.93 12.84 -11.27
N LYS A 293 27.91 12.79 -12.14
CA LYS A 293 28.03 13.31 -13.51
C LYS A 293 28.24 14.82 -13.56
N ILE A 294 27.61 15.59 -12.65
CA ILE A 294 27.84 17.04 -12.55
C ILE A 294 29.29 17.30 -12.14
N GLU A 295 29.85 16.53 -11.21
CA GLU A 295 31.24 16.63 -10.81
C GLU A 295 32.20 16.35 -11.98
N GLU A 296 31.96 15.29 -12.76
CA GLU A 296 32.71 14.98 -13.98
C GLU A 296 32.65 16.13 -15.00
N ASN A 297 31.46 16.66 -15.26
CA ASN A 297 31.28 17.79 -16.17
C ASN A 297 31.97 19.07 -15.65
N PHE A 298 31.97 19.29 -14.34
CA PHE A 298 32.64 20.43 -13.72
C PHE A 298 34.17 20.33 -13.87
N LEU A 299 34.73 19.13 -13.73
CA LEU A 299 36.15 18.87 -13.99
C LEU A 299 36.49 19.13 -15.47
N ALA A 300 35.67 18.65 -16.41
CA ALA A 300 35.87 18.92 -17.84
C ALA A 300 35.81 20.43 -18.16
N LEU A 301 34.84 21.15 -17.60
CA LEU A 301 34.74 22.61 -17.75
C LEU A 301 35.93 23.36 -17.16
N LYS A 302 36.50 22.87 -16.05
CA LYS A 302 37.72 23.42 -15.47
C LYS A 302 38.91 23.25 -16.41
N ASP A 303 39.04 22.08 -17.04
CA ASP A 303 40.09 21.83 -18.02
C ASP A 303 39.93 22.70 -19.27
N GLU A 304 38.71 22.84 -19.80
CA GLU A 304 38.42 23.78 -20.89
C GLU A 304 38.70 25.23 -20.50
N SER A 305 38.38 25.63 -19.27
CA SER A 305 38.70 26.97 -18.76
C SER A 305 40.22 27.23 -18.72
N LEU A 306 41.03 26.21 -18.36
CA LEU A 306 42.49 26.31 -18.42
C LEU A 306 42.99 26.46 -19.86
N ILE A 307 42.40 25.74 -20.82
CA ILE A 307 42.71 25.90 -22.25
C ILE A 307 42.37 27.31 -22.70
N LEU A 308 41.19 27.83 -22.34
CA LEU A 308 40.77 29.19 -22.68
C LEU A 308 41.73 30.24 -22.08
N SER A 309 42.16 30.05 -20.83
CA SER A 309 43.14 30.93 -20.18
C SER A 309 44.48 30.93 -20.94
N LYS A 310 44.91 29.78 -21.44
CA LYS A 310 46.11 29.68 -22.30
C LYS A 310 45.93 30.43 -23.62
N ILE A 311 44.77 30.28 -24.28
CA ILE A 311 44.44 31.01 -25.51
C ILE A 311 44.47 32.52 -25.26
N ILE A 312 43.88 33.01 -24.17
CA ILE A 312 43.91 34.44 -23.81
C ILE A 312 45.35 34.93 -23.67
N LYS A 313 46.23 34.14 -23.03
CA LYS A 313 47.65 34.48 -22.88
C LYS A 313 48.38 34.50 -24.22
N ASP A 314 48.05 33.56 -25.12
CA ASP A 314 48.62 33.53 -26.47
C ASP A 314 48.16 34.75 -27.29
N VAL A 315 46.89 35.16 -27.17
CA VAL A 315 46.37 36.39 -27.80
C VAL A 315 47.10 37.64 -27.28
N GLN A 316 47.35 37.74 -25.96
CA GLN A 316 48.14 38.85 -25.39
C GLN A 316 49.57 38.89 -25.96
N ASN A 317 50.21 37.74 -26.12
CA ASN A 317 51.54 37.68 -26.73
C ASN A 317 51.52 38.10 -28.21
N ILE A 318 50.46 37.78 -28.94
CA ILE A 318 50.26 38.22 -30.33
C ILE A 318 50.08 39.74 -30.37
N GLU A 319 49.23 40.31 -29.51
CA GLU A 319 48.99 41.75 -29.40
C GLU A 319 50.30 42.51 -29.12
N ASP A 320 51.12 42.02 -28.18
CA ASP A 320 52.44 42.59 -27.88
C ASP A 320 53.38 42.56 -29.09
N ASN A 321 53.35 41.48 -29.87
CA ASN A 321 54.15 41.37 -31.09
C ASN A 321 53.64 42.28 -32.21
N GLU A 322 52.33 42.41 -32.39
CA GLU A 322 51.75 43.36 -33.34
C GLU A 322 52.13 44.79 -33.00
N ASN A 323 52.05 45.17 -31.72
CA ASN A 323 52.48 46.49 -31.25
C ASN A 323 53.96 46.77 -31.60
N LYS A 324 54.85 45.78 -31.44
CA LYS A 324 56.27 45.91 -31.87
C LYS A 324 56.43 46.05 -33.38
N VAL A 325 55.65 45.32 -34.16
CA VAL A 325 55.69 45.41 -35.64
C VAL A 325 55.19 46.78 -36.11
N VAL A 326 54.13 47.31 -35.50
CA VAL A 326 53.62 48.66 -35.77
C VAL A 326 54.66 49.71 -35.43
N GLU A 327 55.32 49.60 -34.28
CA GLU A 327 56.40 50.51 -33.89
C GLU A 327 57.57 50.49 -34.87
N LYS A 328 58.02 49.28 -35.26
CA LYS A 328 59.07 49.11 -36.27
C LYS A 328 58.67 49.73 -37.62
N THR A 329 57.44 49.50 -38.06
CA THR A 329 56.92 50.07 -39.31
C THR A 329 56.91 51.59 -39.27
N ASN A 330 56.54 52.18 -38.13
CA ASN A 330 56.58 53.63 -37.93
C ASN A 330 58.02 54.18 -38.01
N ILE A 331 59.00 53.46 -37.44
CA ILE A 331 60.42 53.81 -37.56
C ILE A 331 60.89 53.73 -39.02
N ASP A 332 60.55 52.66 -39.74
CA ASP A 332 60.91 52.49 -41.14
C ASP A 332 60.28 53.60 -42.02
N PHE A 333 59.04 54.00 -41.73
CA PHE A 333 58.39 55.11 -42.41
C PHE A 333 59.11 56.45 -42.18
N LYS A 334 59.56 56.72 -40.94
CA LYS A 334 60.39 57.90 -40.64
C LYS A 334 61.70 57.88 -41.41
N ASN A 335 62.37 56.73 -41.50
CA ASN A 335 63.60 56.58 -42.26
C ASN A 335 63.38 56.78 -43.77
N LEU A 336 62.24 56.35 -44.30
CA LEU A 336 61.84 56.56 -45.69
C LEU A 336 61.64 58.06 -45.98
N ILE A 337 60.98 58.79 -45.08
CA ILE A 337 60.84 60.26 -45.18
C ILE A 337 62.21 60.94 -45.24
N ILE A 338 63.14 60.60 -44.35
CA ILE A 338 64.51 61.14 -44.35
C ILE A 338 65.23 60.84 -45.68
N THR A 339 65.02 59.64 -46.22
CA THR A 339 65.62 59.24 -47.50
C THR A 339 65.04 60.03 -48.67
N ILE A 340 63.73 60.30 -48.67
CA ILE A 340 63.08 61.18 -49.65
C ILE A 340 63.65 62.59 -49.56
N GLU A 341 63.76 63.17 -48.37
CA GLU A 341 64.32 64.52 -48.16
C GLU A 341 65.75 64.62 -48.71
N ASN A 342 66.59 63.62 -48.42
CA ASN A 342 67.96 63.52 -48.96
C ASN A 342 67.98 63.37 -50.49
N THR A 343 67.02 62.65 -51.06
CA THR A 343 66.91 62.50 -52.51
C THR A 343 66.49 63.81 -53.18
N VAL A 344 65.52 64.53 -52.59
CA VAL A 344 65.09 65.86 -53.04
C VAL A 344 66.24 66.86 -52.99
N SER A 345 67.07 66.84 -51.94
CA SER A 345 68.24 67.73 -51.84
C SER A 345 69.27 67.45 -52.94
N LYS A 346 69.55 66.17 -53.23
CA LYS A 346 70.41 65.75 -54.36
C LYS A 346 69.84 66.21 -55.70
N TYR A 347 68.52 66.10 -55.88
CA TYR A 347 67.85 66.54 -57.11
C TYR A 347 67.98 68.05 -57.31
N LYS A 348 67.82 68.85 -56.25
CA LYS A 348 68.10 70.30 -56.30
C LYS A 348 69.55 70.59 -56.70
N TYR A 349 70.50 69.85 -56.16
CA TYR A 349 71.92 70.02 -56.48
C TYR A 349 72.21 69.70 -57.96
N GLN A 350 71.65 68.61 -58.49
CA GLN A 350 71.74 68.27 -59.91
C GLN A 350 71.09 69.35 -60.80
N ASN A 351 69.94 69.89 -60.39
CA ASN A 351 69.26 70.93 -61.16
C ASN A 351 70.13 72.20 -61.28
N ASN A 352 70.76 72.64 -60.17
CA ASN A 352 71.72 73.76 -60.18
C ASN A 352 72.93 73.47 -61.07
N PHE A 353 73.45 72.23 -61.06
CA PHE A 353 74.56 71.84 -61.93
C PHE A 353 74.18 71.88 -63.42
N ILE A 354 72.97 71.43 -63.78
CA ILE A 354 72.44 71.51 -65.16
C ILE A 354 72.28 72.97 -65.59
N GLU A 355 71.80 73.84 -64.69
CA GLU A 355 71.69 75.28 -64.96
C GLU A 355 73.06 75.91 -65.25
N GLN A 356 74.06 75.63 -64.42
CA GLN A 356 75.44 76.07 -64.66
C GLN A 356 76.04 75.52 -65.96
N THR A 357 75.74 74.27 -66.28
CA THR A 357 76.19 73.62 -67.53
C THR A 357 75.54 74.29 -68.75
N SER A 358 74.25 74.64 -68.66
CA SER A 358 73.53 75.35 -69.72
C SER A 358 74.08 76.75 -69.97
N VAL A 359 74.45 77.49 -68.91
CA VAL A 359 75.15 78.77 -69.02
C VAL A 359 76.49 78.60 -69.74
N SER A 360 77.26 77.57 -69.37
CA SER A 360 78.55 77.28 -69.99
C SER A 360 78.41 76.91 -71.48
N MET A 361 77.41 76.10 -71.83
CA MET A 361 77.07 75.81 -73.23
C MET A 361 76.71 77.07 -74.02
N LYS A 362 75.95 77.99 -73.42
CA LYS A 362 75.60 79.28 -74.03
C LYS A 362 76.85 80.11 -74.36
N ASN A 363 77.84 80.12 -73.46
CA ASN A 363 79.13 80.79 -73.67
C ASN A 363 79.96 80.11 -74.78
N ILE A 364 79.96 78.78 -74.86
CA ILE A 364 80.61 78.03 -75.94
C ILE A 364 79.94 78.36 -77.29
N LEU A 365 78.61 78.39 -77.34
CA LEU A 365 77.83 78.69 -78.54
C LEU A 365 78.12 80.12 -79.05
N SER A 366 78.22 81.08 -78.13
CA SER A 366 78.68 82.44 -78.43
C SER A 366 80.11 82.47 -78.99
N SER A 367 81.02 81.68 -78.43
CA SER A 367 82.40 81.56 -78.92
C SER A 367 82.47 80.95 -80.32
N PHE A 368 81.62 79.95 -80.59
CA PHE A 368 81.49 79.35 -81.92
C PHE A 368 80.96 80.35 -82.96
N GLN A 369 79.97 81.17 -82.60
CA GLN A 369 79.48 82.24 -83.47
C GLN A 369 80.57 83.27 -83.78
N PHE A 370 81.38 83.63 -82.78
CA PHE A 370 82.52 84.51 -82.96
C PHE A 370 83.58 83.93 -83.91
N ILE A 371 83.98 82.67 -83.73
CA ILE A 371 84.93 81.98 -84.62
C ILE A 371 84.37 81.84 -86.03
N SER A 372 83.09 81.49 -86.17
CA SER A 372 82.41 81.40 -87.47
C SER A 372 82.43 82.73 -88.21
N ARG A 373 82.15 83.84 -87.50
CA ARG A 373 82.26 85.19 -88.05
C ARG A 373 83.68 85.55 -88.48
N LEU A 374 84.67 85.23 -87.65
CA LEU A 374 86.09 85.41 -87.97
C LEU A 374 86.51 84.60 -89.20
N THR A 375 85.99 83.38 -89.34
CA THR A 375 86.24 82.51 -90.49
C THR A 375 85.63 83.07 -91.78
N ILE A 376 84.41 83.62 -91.70
CA ILE A 376 83.77 84.32 -92.82
C ILE A 376 84.55 85.59 -93.18
N GLU A 377 84.92 86.42 -92.21
CA GLU A 377 85.73 87.62 -92.42
C GLU A 377 87.10 87.27 -93.03
N THR A 378 87.75 86.19 -92.57
CA THR A 378 89.03 85.70 -93.13
C THR A 378 88.84 85.14 -94.54
N SER A 379 87.73 84.45 -94.82
CA SER A 379 87.36 83.98 -96.16
C SER A 379 87.15 85.14 -97.12
N GLN A 380 86.48 86.21 -96.67
CA GLN A 380 86.31 87.44 -97.45
C GLN A 380 87.65 88.16 -97.67
N LEU A 381 88.56 88.13 -96.69
CA LEU A 381 89.91 88.66 -96.83
C LEU A 381 90.73 87.88 -97.87
N PHE A 382 90.60 86.54 -97.88
CA PHE A 382 91.19 85.67 -98.90
C PHE A 382 90.61 85.90 -100.29
N GLU A 383 89.30 86.10 -100.43
CA GLU A 383 88.67 86.51 -101.69
C GLU A 383 89.19 87.87 -102.16
N SER A 384 89.37 88.83 -101.24
CA SER A 384 89.91 90.16 -101.58
C SER A 384 91.36 90.09 -102.07
N LEU A 385 92.20 89.24 -101.46
CA LEU A 385 93.60 88.99 -101.86
C LEU A 385 93.73 88.15 -103.14
N ALA A 386 92.70 87.39 -103.52
CA ALA A 386 92.66 86.67 -104.79
C ALA A 386 92.24 87.58 -105.97
N SER A 387 91.80 88.81 -105.70
CA SER A 387 91.18 89.72 -106.68
C SER A 387 92.01 90.97 -107.04
N ASN A 388 93.18 91.18 -106.43
CA ASN A 388 94.16 92.24 -106.75
C ASN A 388 95.58 91.75 -106.43
#